data_AF-F1CT67-F1
#
_entry.id   AF-F1CT67-F1
#
_cell.length_a   1.000
_cell.length_b   1.000
_cell.length_c   1.000
_cell.angle_alpha   90.00
_cell.angle_beta   90.00
_cell.angle_gamma   90.00
#
_symmetry.space_group_name_H-M   'P 1'
#
loop_
_entity.id
_entity.type
_entity.pdbx_description
1 polymer ?
#
loop_
_entity_poly.entity_id
_entity_poly.type
_entity_poly.pdbx_seq_one_letter_code
_entity_poly.pdbx_strand_id
1 'polypeptide(L)'
;MAGSSRNPLAVGRVIGDVIDPFENSVPLRVTYGSRDVNNGCELKPSHVGNQPRVNVGGNDLRNIYTLVLVDPDSPSPSNPTFREYLHW
;
A
#
# COMPACT_ATOMS: atom_id res chain seq x y z
N MET A 1 16.02 -25.47 -1.16
CA MET A 1 15.34 -24.56 -2.13
C MET A 1 14.02 -24.15 -1.52
N ALA A 2 14.00 -23.10 -0.70
CA ALA A 2 12.74 -22.59 -0.14
C ALA A 2 11.91 -22.07 -1.32
N GLY A 3 10.67 -22.56 -1.47
CA GLY A 3 9.79 -22.18 -2.57
C GLY A 3 9.69 -20.67 -2.65
N SER A 4 9.96 -20.10 -3.83
CA SER A 4 9.82 -18.67 -4.10
C SER A 4 8.35 -18.29 -3.93
N SER A 5 7.98 -17.86 -2.72
CA SER A 5 6.72 -17.17 -2.48
C SER A 5 6.79 -15.89 -3.29
N ARG A 6 6.06 -15.85 -4.42
CA ARG A 6 6.04 -14.70 -5.33
C ARG A 6 5.70 -13.45 -4.53
N ASN A 7 6.47 -12.38 -4.73
CA ASN A 7 6.26 -11.10 -4.04
C ASN A 7 4.80 -10.65 -4.23
N PRO A 8 4.01 -10.47 -3.15
CA PRO A 8 2.59 -10.16 -3.26
C PRO A 8 2.32 -8.83 -3.98
N LEU A 9 3.25 -7.87 -3.92
CA LEU A 9 3.13 -6.60 -4.65
C LEU A 9 3.31 -6.78 -6.15
N ALA A 10 4.12 -7.74 -6.59
CA ALA A 10 4.26 -8.10 -7.99
C ALA A 10 3.06 -8.93 -8.48
N VAL A 11 2.56 -9.86 -7.66
CA VAL A 11 1.36 -10.65 -7.98
C VAL A 11 0.13 -9.75 -8.14
N GLY A 12 -0.04 -8.77 -7.25
CA GLY A 12 -1.09 -7.76 -7.32
C GLY A 12 -0.83 -6.63 -8.32
N ARG A 13 0.25 -6.71 -9.11
CA ARG A 13 0.67 -5.71 -10.12
C ARG A 13 0.96 -4.30 -9.60
N VAL A 14 0.95 -4.07 -8.29
CA VAL A 14 1.36 -2.79 -7.68
C VAL A 14 2.78 -2.43 -8.11
N ILE A 15 3.70 -3.40 -8.07
CA ILE A 15 4.98 -3.28 -8.78
C ILE A 15 4.71 -3.44 -10.27
N GLY A 16 5.06 -2.43 -11.05
CA GLY A 16 4.80 -2.32 -12.49
C GLY A 16 3.70 -1.33 -12.82
N ASP A 17 2.52 -1.42 -12.18
CA ASP A 17 1.43 -0.50 -12.46
C ASP A 17 1.57 0.85 -11.70
N VAL A 18 2.20 0.86 -10.51
CA VAL A 18 2.31 2.04 -9.63
C VAL A 18 3.76 2.38 -9.29
N ILE A 19 4.57 1.38 -8.94
CA ILE A 19 5.95 1.57 -8.49
C ILE A 19 6.93 0.63 -9.19
N ASP A 20 8.19 1.06 -9.29
CA ASP A 20 9.28 0.22 -9.75
C ASP A 20 9.65 -0.86 -8.69
N PRO A 21 10.27 -1.97 -9.11
CA PRO A 21 10.79 -2.97 -8.18
C PRO A 21 11.75 -2.35 -7.15
N PHE A 22 11.56 -2.69 -5.89
CA PHE A 22 12.36 -2.17 -4.78
C PHE A 22 12.58 -3.25 -3.71
N GLU A 23 13.59 -3.03 -2.86
CA GLU A 23 13.79 -3.80 -1.63
C GLU A 23 13.17 -3.05 -0.45
N ASN A 24 12.35 -3.74 0.35
CA ASN A 24 11.74 -3.14 1.53
C ASN A 24 12.83 -2.90 2.60
N SER A 25 13.06 -1.63 2.93
CA SER A 25 14.10 -1.22 3.90
C SER A 25 13.54 -0.60 5.19
N VAL A 26 12.29 -0.10 5.16
CA VAL A 26 11.66 0.59 6.28
C VAL A 26 10.32 -0.09 6.61
N PRO A 27 10.14 -0.62 7.83
CA PRO A 27 8.87 -1.18 8.25
C PRO A 27 7.74 -0.14 8.20
N LEU A 28 6.62 -0.49 7.59
CA LEU A 28 5.42 0.32 7.55
C LEU A 28 4.26 -0.52 8.10
N ARG A 29 3.54 0.02 9.10
CA ARG A 29 2.33 -0.59 9.63
C ARG A 29 1.17 0.39 9.59
N VAL A 30 0.13 0.04 8.85
CA VAL A 30 -1.10 0.82 8.71
C VAL A 30 -2.24 0.05 9.36
N THR A 31 -3.04 0.74 10.19
CA THR A 31 -4.20 0.15 10.89
C THR A 31 -5.44 1.01 10.76
N TYR A 32 -6.58 0.37 10.46
CA TYR A 32 -7.92 0.97 10.57
C TYR A 32 -8.65 0.34 11.76
N GLY A 33 -8.78 1.09 12.86
CA GLY A 33 -9.26 0.54 14.13
C GLY A 33 -8.37 -0.58 14.64
N SER A 34 -8.92 -1.79 14.79
CA SER A 34 -8.19 -3.00 15.21
C SER A 34 -7.69 -3.87 14.05
N ARG A 35 -7.83 -3.42 12.79
CA ARG A 35 -7.46 -4.20 11.59
C ARG A 35 -6.15 -3.71 11.00
N ASP A 36 -5.20 -4.63 10.83
CA ASP A 36 -3.97 -4.39 10.08
C ASP A 36 -4.21 -4.44 8.57
N VAL A 37 -3.62 -3.51 7.84
CA VAL A 37 -3.55 -3.56 6.38
C VAL A 37 -2.43 -4.51 5.97
N ASN A 38 -2.78 -5.53 5.19
CA ASN A 38 -1.84 -6.49 4.63
C ASN A 38 -2.06 -6.60 3.12
N ASN A 39 -1.00 -6.87 2.35
CA ASN A 39 -1.09 -6.96 0.89
C ASN A 39 -2.14 -7.98 0.44
N GLY A 40 -3.10 -7.53 -0.37
CA GLY A 40 -4.19 -8.37 -0.90
C GLY A 40 -5.36 -8.60 0.07
N CYS A 41 -5.34 -8.04 1.28
CA CYS A 41 -6.47 -8.13 2.20
C CYS A 41 -7.60 -7.18 1.81
N GLU A 42 -8.82 -7.69 1.74
CA GLU A 42 -10.01 -6.87 1.43
C GLU A 42 -10.49 -6.10 2.68
N LEU A 43 -10.66 -4.79 2.51
CA LEU A 43 -11.30 -3.92 3.50
C LEU A 43 -12.52 -3.25 2.87
N LYS A 44 -13.69 -3.42 3.49
CA LYS A 44 -14.92 -2.75 3.06
C LYS A 44 -14.78 -1.23 3.21
N PRO A 45 -15.41 -0.42 2.32
CA PRO A 45 -15.43 1.04 2.45
C PRO A 45 -15.86 1.54 3.83
N SER A 46 -16.82 0.86 4.48
CA SER A 46 -17.27 1.20 5.84
C SER A 46 -16.20 1.01 6.92
N HIS A 47 -15.16 0.21 6.68
CA HIS A 47 -14.05 0.05 7.61
C HIS A 47 -12.98 1.14 7.45
N VAL A 48 -12.93 1.81 6.30
CA VAL A 48 -11.83 2.72 5.90
C VAL A 48 -12.28 4.18 5.72
N GLY A 49 -13.48 4.53 6.21
CA GLY A 49 -14.02 5.89 6.07
C GLY A 49 -13.29 6.96 6.91
N ASN A 50 -12.52 6.56 7.92
CA ASN A 50 -11.69 7.47 8.73
C ASN A 50 -10.22 7.27 8.40
N GLN A 51 -9.40 8.30 8.62
CA GLN A 51 -7.94 8.23 8.44
C GLN A 51 -7.32 7.08 9.28
N PRO A 52 -6.39 6.29 8.71
CA PRO A 52 -5.74 5.20 9.43
C PRO A 52 -4.70 5.72 10.42
N ARG A 53 -4.35 4.87 11.40
CA ARG A 53 -3.13 5.06 12.18
C ARG A 53 -1.95 4.44 11.44
N VAL A 54 -0.90 5.23 11.24
CA VAL A 54 0.32 4.84 10.52
C VAL A 54 1.51 4.86 11.47
N ASN A 55 2.26 3.76 11.52
CA ASN A 55 3.55 3.69 12.19
C ASN A 55 4.62 3.42 11.15
N VAL A 56 5.57 4.34 11.03
CA VAL A 56 6.74 4.22 10.16
C VAL A 56 7.95 3.88 11.02
N GLY A 57 8.70 2.85 10.64
CA GLY A 57 9.94 2.48 11.30
C GLY A 57 11.12 3.37 10.88
N GLY A 58 12.33 2.82 11.00
CA GLY A 58 13.57 3.53 10.69
C GLY A 58 14.39 3.80 11.95
N ASN A 59 15.71 3.85 11.76
CA ASN A 59 16.67 3.93 12.87
C ASN A 59 17.25 5.34 13.07
N ASP A 60 17.03 6.25 12.11
CA ASP A 60 17.49 7.63 12.18
C ASP A 60 16.29 8.58 12.29
N LEU A 61 16.19 9.26 13.43
CA LEU A 61 15.12 10.21 13.73
C LEU A 61 15.21 11.50 12.93
N ARG A 62 16.30 11.73 12.19
CA ARG A 62 16.46 12.89 11.31
C ARG A 62 15.82 12.67 9.95
N ASN A 63 15.50 11.42 9.61
CA ASN A 63 14.83 11.11 8.35
C ASN A 63 13.39 11.60 8.39
N ILE A 64 13.00 12.29 7.32
CA ILE A 64 11.62 12.70 7.09
C ILE A 64 11.09 11.80 5.97
N TYR A 65 9.93 11.18 6.22
CA TYR A 65 9.28 10.28 5.28
C TYR A 65 8.01 10.92 4.74
N THR A 66 7.71 10.65 3.48
CA THR A 66 6.42 10.98 2.86
C THR A 66 5.61 9.69 2.71
N LEU A 67 4.35 9.72 3.13
CA LEU A 67 3.38 8.67 2.88
C LEU A 67 2.45 9.10 1.75
N VAL A 68 2.11 8.18 0.86
CA VAL A 68 1.17 8.40 -0.24
C VAL A 68 0.15 7.27 -0.24
N LEU A 69 -1.13 7.61 -0.31
CA LEU A 69 -2.22 6.65 -0.52
C LEU A 69 -2.93 6.97 -1.83
N VAL A 70 -2.80 6.09 -2.81
CA VAL A 70 -3.38 6.23 -4.15
C VAL A 70 -4.25 5.02 -4.51
N ASP A 71 -5.28 5.27 -5.30
CA ASP A 71 -6.05 4.25 -5.99
C ASP A 71 -5.69 4.24 -7.49
N PRO A 72 -4.97 3.22 -7.98
CA PRO A 72 -4.63 3.13 -9.38
C PRO A 72 -5.83 2.71 -10.24
N ASP A 73 -6.92 2.23 -9.65
CA ASP A 73 -8.00 1.58 -10.39
C ASP A 73 -9.23 2.47 -10.55
N SER A 74 -9.09 3.79 -10.41
CA SER A 74 -10.20 4.74 -10.51
C SER A 74 -10.57 5.10 -11.96
N PRO A 75 -11.86 5.10 -12.34
CA PRO A 75 -13.04 4.70 -11.54
C PRO A 75 -13.30 3.17 -11.56
N SER A 76 -12.61 2.42 -12.42
CA SER A 76 -12.66 0.96 -12.49
C SER A 76 -11.31 0.38 -12.94
N PRO A 77 -10.88 -0.78 -12.40
CA PRO A 77 -9.62 -1.44 -12.80
C PRO A 77 -9.59 -1.82 -14.29
N SER A 78 -10.74 -2.01 -14.92
CA SER A 78 -10.85 -2.33 -16.35
C SER A 78 -10.69 -1.11 -17.27
N ASN A 79 -10.95 0.10 -16.77
CA ASN A 79 -10.84 1.35 -17.53
C ASN A 79 -10.44 2.49 -16.57
N PRO A 80 -9.19 2.50 -16.09
CA PRO A 80 -8.76 3.35 -14.99
C PRO A 80 -8.38 4.75 -15.49
N THR A 81 -9.35 5.49 -16.04
CA THR A 81 -9.13 6.81 -16.68
C THR A 81 -8.67 7.90 -15.72
N PHE A 82 -8.82 7.68 -14.40
CA PHE A 82 -8.37 8.59 -13.35
C PHE A 82 -7.20 8.02 -12.54
N ARG A 83 -6.52 6.98 -13.05
CA ARG A 83 -5.26 6.48 -12.48
C ARG A 83 -4.22 7.62 -12.46
N GLU A 84 -3.61 7.98 -11.34
CA GLU A 84 -3.87 7.56 -9.95
C GLU A 84 -4.75 8.57 -9.21
N TYR A 85 -5.74 8.09 -8.44
CA TYR A 85 -6.54 8.94 -7.57
C TYR A 85 -5.88 9.07 -6.20
N LEU A 86 -5.41 10.28 -5.87
CA LEU A 86 -4.77 10.56 -4.59
C LEU A 86 -5.80 10.69 -3.46
N HIS A 87 -5.75 9.76 -2.49
CA HIS A 87 -6.61 9.77 -1.31
C HIS A 87 -6.01 10.55 -0.13
N TRP A 88 -4.71 10.38 0.11
CA TRP A 88 -4.01 11.04 1.22
C TRP A 88 -2.53 11.24 0.91
#